data_AF-A0A0W0SXQ3-F1
#
_entry.id   AF-A0A0W0SXQ3-F1
#
_cell.length_a   1.000
_cell.length_b   1.000
_cell.length_c   1.000
_cell.angle_alpha   90.00
_cell.angle_beta   90.00
_cell.angle_gamma   90.00
#
_symmetry.space_group_name_H-M   'P 1'
#
loop_
_entity.id
_entity.type
_entity.pdbx_description
1 polymer ?
#
loop_
_entity_poly.entity_id
_entity_poly.type
_entity_poly.pdbx_seq_one_letter_code
_entity_poly.pdbx_strand_id
1 'polypeptide(L)'
;MKKRLDSFQLKSLVAPVLLGILSTQAHALADAPAVAPGVATHPIHYKPHTSHLMPSGLTPNQVRNAYGFNTIPAKGKGQIIAIVDAFDDPRIEADLGVFTKNFGLPSCTTKNGCFKKIYASGKRPRTDAGWSGEIALDVEWAYAMAPEAKIMLVEAASDSLEDLFKAIQVAVDKGATVVSMSWGGGEFAQQTTYDQIFSNPKVTFVASSGDNGAGTMYPASSPYVLGVGGTTLTVDSHGNYHGETAWSGSGGGLSAIEAWPASQSGLPTPQANDMRGVPDVAYNADPQTGFAVYNSVPSDEGTGWQVVGGTSAGAPQWAAIAAVANSSIGSTLGGNLTNLLYAIANSNTGSYIYNFNDVSSGINGDCDYFCSAQDGYDYVTGLGSPELGTLIPDLGTQNASLLLPIRPID
;
A
#
# COMPACT_ATOMS: atom_id res chain seq x y z
N MET A 1 81.70 37.11 25.37
CA MET A 1 81.35 35.91 26.17
C MET A 1 80.25 36.31 27.16
N LYS A 2 79.11 35.59 27.19
CA LYS A 2 77.77 35.95 27.76
C LYS A 2 76.87 36.63 26.70
N LYS A 3 75.57 36.35 26.54
CA LYS A 3 74.53 35.82 27.45
C LYS A 3 73.26 35.44 26.64
N ARG A 4 72.47 34.47 27.15
CA ARG A 4 70.98 34.24 27.10
C ARG A 4 70.16 34.60 25.85
N LEU A 5 69.16 33.76 25.52
CA LEU A 5 67.74 34.10 25.64
C LEU A 5 66.83 32.86 25.57
N ASP A 6 65.75 32.90 26.35
CA ASP A 6 64.70 31.89 26.52
C ASP A 6 63.84 31.71 25.26
N SER A 7 63.31 30.50 25.04
CA SER A 7 62.42 30.17 23.92
C SER A 7 60.97 30.57 24.21
N PHE A 8 60.45 31.45 23.36
CA PHE A 8 59.06 31.89 23.34
C PHE A 8 58.21 30.98 22.43
N GLN A 9 56.99 30.70 22.86
CA GLN A 9 55.92 30.02 22.12
C GLN A 9 55.49 30.84 20.89
N LEU A 10 55.25 30.18 19.75
CA LEU A 10 54.43 30.72 18.66
C LEU A 10 53.59 29.64 17.98
N LYS A 11 52.28 29.90 17.91
CA LYS A 11 51.24 29.12 17.24
C LYS A 11 51.47 29.07 15.72
N SER A 12 51.14 27.96 15.08
CA SER A 12 50.67 27.95 13.70
C SER A 12 49.60 26.87 13.52
N LEU A 13 48.46 27.29 12.97
CA LEU A 13 47.32 26.48 12.57
C LEU A 13 47.76 25.36 11.61
N VAL A 14 47.25 24.15 11.84
CA VAL A 14 47.20 23.09 10.83
C VAL A 14 45.75 23.02 10.36
N ALA A 15 45.51 23.44 9.12
CA ALA A 15 44.32 23.07 8.37
C ALA A 15 44.77 22.08 7.29
N PRO A 16 44.26 20.84 7.26
CA PRO A 16 44.30 20.04 6.05
C PRO A 16 43.05 20.30 5.22
N VAL A 17 43.33 20.63 3.96
CA VAL A 17 42.45 20.56 2.81
C VAL A 17 41.66 19.25 2.81
N LEU A 18 40.33 19.34 2.88
CA LEU A 18 39.41 18.28 2.51
C LEU A 18 38.43 18.88 1.50
N LEU A 19 38.85 18.89 0.23
CA LEU A 19 37.99 19.24 -0.90
C LEU A 19 37.90 18.03 -1.82
N GLY A 20 36.68 17.51 -1.99
CA GLY A 20 36.33 16.69 -3.15
C GLY A 20 36.04 15.21 -2.89
N ILE A 21 34.99 14.89 -2.12
CA ILE A 21 34.05 13.80 -2.45
C ILE A 21 32.66 14.20 -1.93
N LEU A 22 31.98 15.11 -2.64
CA LEU A 22 30.58 15.46 -2.43
C LEU A 22 29.96 15.67 -3.82
N SER A 23 29.45 14.57 -4.38
CA SER A 23 28.53 14.47 -5.54
C SER A 23 28.56 12.99 -5.93
N THR A 24 27.53 12.21 -5.59
CA THR A 24 26.37 11.98 -6.49
C THR A 24 25.07 11.60 -5.76
N GLN A 25 25.04 11.50 -4.43
CA GLN A 25 23.95 10.83 -3.69
C GLN A 25 22.79 11.73 -3.19
N ALA A 26 22.68 12.97 -3.66
CA ALA A 26 21.64 13.90 -3.20
C ALA A 26 20.25 13.71 -3.88
N HIS A 27 20.10 12.77 -4.81
CA HIS A 27 18.90 12.66 -5.65
C HIS A 27 17.86 11.64 -5.15
N ALA A 28 18.11 10.92 -4.06
CA ALA A 28 17.15 9.98 -3.47
C ALA A 28 16.45 10.51 -2.20
N LEU A 29 16.84 11.70 -1.71
CA LEU A 29 16.22 12.34 -0.56
C LEU A 29 15.38 13.50 -1.08
N ALA A 30 14.07 13.30 -1.21
CA ALA A 30 13.16 14.42 -1.41
C ALA A 30 13.25 15.32 -0.17
N ASP A 31 13.60 16.60 -0.35
CA ASP A 31 13.55 17.61 0.70
C ASP A 31 12.09 17.77 1.18
N ALA A 32 11.75 17.15 2.31
CA ALA A 32 10.47 17.37 2.98
C ALA A 32 10.55 18.64 3.84
N PRO A 33 9.88 19.75 3.49
CA PRO A 33 9.80 20.91 4.38
C PRO A 33 9.01 20.56 5.65
N ALA A 34 9.44 21.10 6.80
CA ALA A 34 8.72 20.94 8.07
C ALA A 34 7.35 21.64 8.01
N VAL A 35 6.30 20.90 7.69
CA VAL A 35 4.90 21.37 7.70
C VAL A 35 4.07 20.46 8.61
N ALA A 36 3.07 21.05 9.28
CA ALA A 36 2.03 20.39 10.08
C ALA A 36 1.44 19.15 9.36
N PRO A 37 0.74 18.21 10.04
CA PRO A 37 0.14 17.06 9.37
C PRO A 37 -0.75 17.58 8.23
N GLY A 38 -0.31 17.31 7.00
CA GLY A 38 -0.82 17.94 5.79
C GLY A 38 -2.24 17.49 5.44
N VAL A 39 -2.65 17.90 4.25
CA VAL A 39 -3.82 17.32 3.58
C VAL A 39 -3.36 16.09 2.84
N ALA A 40 -4.10 14.99 2.95
CA ALA A 40 -3.87 13.79 2.16
C ALA A 40 -4.53 13.92 0.79
N THR A 41 -3.92 13.30 -0.21
CA THR A 41 -4.50 13.16 -1.56
C THR A 41 -4.80 11.70 -1.82
N HIS A 42 -5.85 11.47 -2.59
CA HIS A 42 -6.25 10.15 -3.03
C HIS A 42 -5.65 9.85 -4.42
N PRO A 43 -4.86 8.76 -4.59
CA PRO A 43 -4.16 8.43 -5.83
C PRO A 43 -5.05 7.65 -6.84
N ILE A 44 -6.19 8.20 -7.26
CA ILE A 44 -6.98 7.60 -8.36
C ILE A 44 -6.70 8.27 -9.69
N HIS A 45 -6.52 7.46 -10.73
CA HIS A 45 -6.28 7.93 -12.09
C HIS A 45 -7.28 7.33 -13.07
N TYR A 46 -7.95 8.19 -13.84
CA TYR A 46 -8.94 7.77 -14.83
C TYR A 46 -8.30 7.60 -16.19
N LYS A 47 -8.63 6.49 -16.87
CA LYS A 47 -8.29 6.31 -18.28
C LYS A 47 -9.19 7.21 -19.15
N PRO A 48 -8.63 8.09 -19.98
CA PRO A 48 -9.42 8.94 -20.87
C PRO A 48 -10.25 8.12 -21.88
N HIS A 49 -11.34 8.72 -22.36
CA HIS A 49 -12.19 8.19 -23.44
C HIS A 49 -12.79 6.79 -23.17
N THR A 50 -13.10 6.50 -21.91
CA THR A 50 -13.77 5.26 -21.50
C THR A 50 -15.28 5.33 -21.73
N SER A 51 -15.90 4.19 -22.02
CA SER A 51 -17.36 4.09 -22.13
C SER A 51 -17.99 4.08 -20.75
N HIS A 52 -18.97 4.96 -20.51
CA HIS A 52 -19.69 5.01 -19.24
C HIS A 52 -20.91 4.09 -19.16
N LEU A 53 -21.30 3.49 -20.28
CA LEU A 53 -22.51 2.67 -20.37
C LEU A 53 -22.29 1.20 -19.97
N MET A 54 -21.12 0.66 -20.30
CA MET A 54 -20.76 -0.74 -20.08
C MET A 54 -19.35 -0.79 -19.48
N PRO A 55 -19.07 -1.77 -18.59
CA PRO A 55 -17.76 -1.92 -18.00
C PRO A 55 -16.69 -2.17 -19.08
N SER A 56 -15.51 -1.60 -18.87
CA SER A 56 -14.29 -1.91 -19.61
C SER A 56 -13.13 -1.95 -18.62
N GLY A 57 -11.93 -2.39 -19.04
CA GLY A 57 -10.82 -2.64 -18.13
C GLY A 57 -10.88 -4.03 -17.48
N LEU A 58 -10.02 -4.26 -16.49
CA LEU A 58 -9.93 -5.52 -15.76
C LEU A 58 -11.21 -5.81 -14.99
N THR A 59 -11.69 -7.04 -15.13
CA THR A 59 -12.85 -7.55 -14.39
C THR A 59 -12.42 -8.33 -13.15
N PRO A 60 -13.29 -8.47 -12.12
CA PRO A 60 -12.99 -9.28 -10.96
C PRO A 60 -12.51 -10.70 -11.29
N ASN A 61 -13.11 -11.36 -12.28
CA ASN A 61 -12.70 -12.71 -12.65
C ASN A 61 -11.27 -12.75 -13.23
N GLN A 62 -10.90 -11.76 -14.04
CA GLN A 62 -9.55 -11.70 -14.61
C GLN A 62 -8.50 -11.46 -13.53
N VAL A 63 -8.76 -10.52 -12.61
CA VAL A 63 -7.84 -10.21 -11.50
C VAL A 63 -7.71 -11.40 -10.55
N ARG A 64 -8.82 -12.08 -10.25
CA ARG A 64 -8.80 -13.30 -9.43
C ARG A 64 -8.00 -14.44 -10.07
N ASN A 65 -7.98 -14.52 -11.40
CA ASN A 65 -7.19 -15.51 -12.10
C ASN A 65 -5.71 -15.11 -12.12
N ALA A 66 -5.42 -13.84 -12.45
CA ALA A 66 -4.05 -13.33 -12.61
C ALA A 66 -3.22 -13.43 -11.33
N TYR A 67 -3.82 -13.18 -10.17
CA TYR A 67 -3.12 -13.20 -8.87
C TYR A 67 -3.46 -14.43 -8.02
N GLY A 68 -4.03 -15.49 -8.60
CA GLY A 68 -4.21 -16.77 -7.91
C GLY A 68 -5.34 -16.86 -6.88
N PHE A 69 -6.25 -15.88 -6.76
CA PHE A 69 -7.42 -16.02 -5.89
C PHE A 69 -8.32 -17.23 -6.24
N ASN A 70 -8.33 -17.66 -7.51
CA ASN A 70 -9.12 -18.79 -7.95
C ASN A 70 -8.61 -20.14 -7.43
N THR A 71 -7.35 -20.21 -6.96
CA THR A 71 -6.78 -21.44 -6.38
C THR A 71 -7.06 -21.56 -4.88
N ILE A 72 -7.70 -20.55 -4.27
CA ILE A 72 -7.96 -20.50 -2.83
C ILE A 72 -9.47 -20.60 -2.56
N PRO A 73 -9.92 -21.57 -1.73
CA PRO A 73 -11.34 -21.70 -1.38
C PRO A 73 -11.87 -20.56 -0.52
N ALA A 74 -11.01 -19.99 0.34
CA ALA A 74 -11.38 -18.94 1.28
C ALA A 74 -11.68 -17.60 0.58
N LYS A 75 -12.66 -16.85 1.10
CA LYS A 75 -13.15 -15.60 0.49
C LYS A 75 -13.29 -14.45 1.50
N GLY A 76 -12.53 -14.49 2.60
CA GLY A 76 -12.54 -13.44 3.62
C GLY A 76 -13.59 -13.62 4.73
N LYS A 77 -14.18 -14.81 4.87
CA LYS A 77 -15.22 -15.08 5.86
C LYS A 77 -14.79 -14.70 7.28
N GLY A 78 -15.67 -13.97 7.97
CA GLY A 78 -15.47 -13.55 9.36
C GLY A 78 -14.55 -12.34 9.52
N GLN A 79 -14.05 -11.77 8.43
CA GLN A 79 -13.24 -10.56 8.43
C GLN A 79 -14.09 -9.31 8.25
N ILE A 80 -13.57 -8.18 8.71
CA ILE A 80 -14.11 -6.85 8.46
C ILE A 80 -13.00 -6.04 7.82
N ILE A 81 -13.16 -5.73 6.54
CA ILE A 81 -12.28 -4.81 5.81
C ILE A 81 -12.87 -3.42 5.97
N ALA A 82 -12.16 -2.55 6.66
CA ALA A 82 -12.51 -1.15 6.71
C ALA A 82 -11.84 -0.40 5.57
N ILE A 83 -12.61 0.42 4.87
CA ILE A 83 -12.13 1.42 3.93
C ILE A 83 -12.20 2.76 4.66
N VAL A 84 -11.08 3.48 4.77
CA VAL A 84 -11.03 4.79 5.43
C VAL A 84 -10.69 5.85 4.40
N ASP A 85 -11.67 6.69 4.08
CA ASP A 85 -11.56 7.74 3.06
C ASP A 85 -12.13 9.07 3.57
N ALA A 86 -11.78 10.17 2.91
CA ALA A 86 -12.30 11.49 3.24
C ALA A 86 -13.63 11.80 2.53
N PHE A 87 -14.40 12.70 3.15
CA PHE A 87 -15.67 13.19 2.63
C PHE A 87 -16.72 12.08 2.47
N ASP A 88 -17.80 12.33 1.73
CA ASP A 88 -18.92 11.40 1.59
C ASP A 88 -19.17 11.01 0.13
N ASP A 89 -19.29 9.70 -0.13
CA ASP A 89 -19.96 9.17 -1.31
C ASP A 89 -21.40 8.76 -0.99
N PRO A 90 -22.42 9.59 -1.27
CA PRO A 90 -23.79 9.26 -0.93
C PRO A 90 -24.38 8.06 -1.67
N ARG A 91 -23.73 7.56 -2.73
CA ARG A 91 -24.28 6.58 -3.66
C ARG A 91 -23.56 5.25 -3.64
N ILE A 92 -22.48 5.14 -2.89
CA ILE A 92 -21.65 3.93 -2.82
C ILE A 92 -22.41 2.60 -2.65
N GLU A 93 -23.44 2.52 -1.80
CA GLU A 93 -24.18 1.26 -1.64
C GLU A 93 -25.00 0.90 -2.90
N ALA A 94 -25.55 1.90 -3.59
CA ALA A 94 -26.27 1.68 -4.84
C ALA A 94 -25.31 1.31 -5.98
N ASP A 95 -24.16 1.97 -6.02
CA ASP A 95 -23.12 1.78 -7.02
C ASP A 95 -22.47 0.39 -6.88
N LEU A 96 -22.13 -0.02 -5.65
CA LEU A 96 -21.74 -1.40 -5.33
C LEU A 96 -22.80 -2.42 -5.75
N GLY A 97 -24.08 -2.07 -5.65
CA GLY A 97 -25.19 -2.89 -6.14
C GLY A 97 -25.19 -3.09 -7.67
N VAL A 98 -24.82 -2.07 -8.44
CA VAL A 98 -24.63 -2.17 -9.90
C VAL A 98 -23.40 -3.02 -10.21
N PHE A 99 -22.28 -2.75 -9.56
CA PHE A 99 -21.03 -3.47 -9.74
C PHE A 99 -21.17 -4.97 -9.47
N THR A 100 -21.71 -5.33 -8.29
CA THR A 100 -21.88 -6.73 -7.88
C THR A 100 -22.83 -7.48 -8.82
N LYS A 101 -23.94 -6.85 -9.23
CA LYS A 101 -24.86 -7.44 -10.19
C LYS A 101 -24.21 -7.66 -11.55
N ASN A 102 -23.42 -6.71 -12.04
CA ASN A 102 -22.75 -6.81 -13.33
C ASN A 102 -21.73 -7.95 -13.36
N PHE A 103 -20.95 -8.12 -12.30
CA PHE A 103 -19.90 -9.14 -12.21
C PHE A 103 -20.34 -10.45 -11.55
N GLY A 104 -21.64 -10.62 -11.27
CA GLY A 104 -22.17 -11.86 -10.69
C GLY A 104 -21.70 -12.14 -9.26
N LEU A 105 -21.34 -11.11 -8.51
CA LEU A 105 -20.97 -11.21 -7.09
C LEU A 105 -22.22 -11.24 -6.20
N PRO A 106 -22.13 -11.83 -4.99
CA PRO A 106 -23.22 -11.73 -4.02
C PRO A 106 -23.57 -10.27 -3.71
N SER A 107 -24.83 -10.01 -3.39
CA SER A 107 -25.25 -8.66 -3.00
C SER A 107 -24.60 -8.28 -1.66
N CYS A 108 -23.99 -7.10 -1.58
CA CYS A 108 -23.48 -6.52 -0.34
C CYS A 108 -24.25 -5.25 0.00
N THR A 109 -25.03 -5.29 1.08
CA THR A 109 -25.91 -4.16 1.46
C THR A 109 -25.89 -3.94 2.96
N THR A 110 -26.34 -2.77 3.39
CA THR A 110 -26.63 -2.48 4.79
C THR A 110 -27.72 -3.44 5.30
N LYS A 111 -28.72 -3.76 4.47
CA LYS A 111 -29.85 -4.63 4.83
C LYS A 111 -29.43 -6.06 5.16
N ASN A 112 -28.48 -6.64 4.41
CA ASN A 112 -28.00 -8.00 4.68
C ASN A 112 -26.78 -8.02 5.62
N GLY A 113 -26.33 -6.86 6.11
CA GLY A 113 -25.24 -6.71 7.06
C GLY A 113 -23.84 -6.95 6.47
N CYS A 114 -23.73 -7.02 5.15
CA CYS A 114 -22.43 -7.11 4.46
C CYS A 114 -21.73 -5.74 4.40
N PHE A 115 -22.47 -4.68 4.09
CA PHE A 115 -21.95 -3.32 4.01
C PHE A 115 -22.34 -2.49 5.24
N LYS A 116 -21.45 -1.60 5.66
CA LYS A 116 -21.74 -0.59 6.68
C LYS A 116 -20.99 0.68 6.38
N LYS A 117 -21.70 1.81 6.35
CA LYS A 117 -21.11 3.15 6.30
C LYS A 117 -21.14 3.80 7.69
N ILE A 118 -20.04 4.46 8.07
CA ILE A 118 -19.87 5.17 9.34
C ILE A 118 -19.26 6.54 9.05
N TYR A 119 -19.84 7.59 9.59
CA TYR A 119 -19.21 8.92 9.59
C TYR A 119 -18.36 9.06 10.85
N ALA A 120 -17.03 9.25 10.71
CA ALA A 120 -16.09 9.24 11.82
C ALA A 120 -16.36 10.34 12.87
N SER A 121 -16.89 11.48 12.44
CA SER A 121 -17.26 12.61 13.31
C SER A 121 -18.67 12.47 13.92
N GLY A 122 -19.43 11.44 13.54
CA GLY A 122 -20.85 11.28 13.87
C GLY A 122 -21.79 12.16 13.03
N LYS A 123 -21.25 12.96 12.09
CA LYS A 123 -22.01 13.79 11.15
C LYS A 123 -21.57 13.47 9.72
N ARG A 124 -22.54 13.42 8.80
CA ARG A 124 -22.27 13.22 7.38
C ARG A 124 -21.38 14.35 6.84
N PRO A 125 -20.20 14.04 6.27
CA PRO A 125 -19.35 15.01 5.59
C PRO A 125 -20.04 15.61 4.35
N ARG A 126 -19.44 16.64 3.76
CA ARG A 126 -19.88 17.10 2.43
C ARG A 126 -19.59 16.01 1.40
N THR A 127 -20.39 15.93 0.34
CA THR A 127 -20.05 15.13 -0.82
C THR A 127 -18.87 15.77 -1.57
N ASP A 128 -17.96 14.94 -2.05
CA ASP A 128 -16.83 15.34 -2.87
C ASP A 128 -16.68 14.38 -4.05
N ALA A 129 -16.64 14.91 -5.27
CA ALA A 129 -16.70 14.09 -6.48
C ALA A 129 -15.41 13.28 -6.72
N GLY A 130 -14.24 13.82 -6.34
CA GLY A 130 -12.97 13.12 -6.47
C GLY A 130 -12.90 11.93 -5.51
N TRP A 131 -13.16 12.21 -4.23
CA TRP A 131 -13.21 11.17 -3.20
C TRP A 131 -14.34 10.16 -3.38
N SER A 132 -15.46 10.53 -4.02
CA SER A 132 -16.49 9.53 -4.34
C SER A 132 -16.00 8.49 -5.34
N GLY A 133 -15.16 8.87 -6.30
CA GLY A 133 -14.55 7.90 -7.22
C GLY A 133 -13.53 6.99 -6.53
N GLU A 134 -12.76 7.55 -5.59
CA GLU A 134 -11.86 6.78 -4.72
C GLU A 134 -12.63 5.75 -3.89
N ILE A 135 -13.66 6.19 -3.17
CA ILE A 135 -14.52 5.35 -2.34
C ILE A 135 -15.15 4.23 -3.19
N ALA A 136 -15.58 4.54 -4.41
CA ALA A 136 -16.11 3.55 -5.35
C ALA A 136 -15.07 2.48 -5.71
N LEU A 137 -13.86 2.88 -6.13
CA LEU A 137 -12.76 1.96 -6.41
C LEU A 137 -12.47 1.05 -5.21
N ASP A 138 -12.27 1.65 -4.04
CA ASP A 138 -11.87 0.96 -2.82
C ASP A 138 -12.90 -0.08 -2.35
N VAL A 139 -14.16 0.33 -2.23
CA VAL A 139 -15.24 -0.53 -1.74
C VAL A 139 -15.54 -1.64 -2.73
N GLU A 140 -15.60 -1.33 -4.04
CA GLU A 140 -15.91 -2.32 -5.07
C GLU A 140 -14.83 -3.39 -5.16
N TRP A 141 -13.55 -3.01 -5.18
CA TRP A 141 -12.45 -3.94 -5.38
C TRP A 141 -12.02 -4.70 -4.12
N ALA A 142 -12.13 -4.10 -2.94
CA ALA A 142 -12.02 -4.86 -1.69
C ALA A 142 -13.09 -5.97 -1.62
N TYR A 143 -14.34 -5.63 -1.96
CA TYR A 143 -15.44 -6.60 -1.93
C TYR A 143 -15.30 -7.68 -3.00
N ALA A 144 -14.91 -7.30 -4.23
CA ALA A 144 -14.73 -8.24 -5.33
C ALA A 144 -13.74 -9.36 -5.02
N MET A 145 -12.65 -9.02 -4.31
CA MET A 145 -11.58 -9.96 -3.99
C MET A 145 -11.91 -10.81 -2.75
N ALA A 146 -12.63 -10.25 -1.76
CA ALA A 146 -13.05 -10.95 -0.54
C ALA A 146 -14.58 -10.91 -0.31
N PRO A 147 -15.40 -11.58 -1.16
CA PRO A 147 -16.86 -11.41 -1.15
C PRO A 147 -17.58 -12.04 0.06
N GLU A 148 -16.88 -12.78 0.93
CA GLU A 148 -17.41 -13.28 2.22
C GLU A 148 -16.95 -12.43 3.42
N ALA A 149 -16.11 -11.41 3.21
CA ALA A 149 -15.82 -10.39 4.22
C ALA A 149 -16.97 -9.37 4.32
N LYS A 150 -17.03 -8.67 5.45
CA LYS A 150 -17.86 -7.45 5.58
C LYS A 150 -17.03 -6.25 5.16
N ILE A 151 -17.68 -5.29 4.51
CA ILE A 151 -17.07 -4.01 4.15
C ILE A 151 -17.59 -2.92 5.09
N MET A 152 -16.68 -2.18 5.70
CA MET A 152 -16.98 -1.04 6.55
C MET A 152 -16.34 0.22 5.96
N LEU A 153 -17.13 1.05 5.30
CA LEU A 153 -16.67 2.37 4.90
C LEU A 153 -16.72 3.32 6.10
N VAL A 154 -15.60 3.93 6.45
CA VAL A 154 -15.48 4.94 7.50
C VAL A 154 -15.04 6.26 6.88
N GLU A 155 -15.98 7.18 6.75
CA GLU A 155 -15.78 8.47 6.10
C GLU A 155 -15.30 9.52 7.11
N ALA A 156 -14.11 10.05 6.86
CA ALA A 156 -13.51 11.16 7.59
C ALA A 156 -14.22 12.49 7.26
N ALA A 157 -14.19 13.44 8.20
CA ALA A 157 -14.88 14.72 8.01
C ALA A 157 -14.23 15.60 6.93
N SER A 158 -12.92 15.42 6.72
CA SER A 158 -12.12 16.06 5.68
C SER A 158 -10.94 15.16 5.30
N ASP A 159 -10.16 15.62 4.33
CA ASP A 159 -8.89 15.07 3.86
C ASP A 159 -7.69 15.51 4.72
N SER A 160 -7.91 16.19 5.84
CA SER A 160 -6.84 16.42 6.81
C SER A 160 -6.40 15.09 7.45
N LEU A 161 -5.10 14.92 7.67
CA LEU A 161 -4.57 13.74 8.34
C LEU A 161 -5.19 13.53 9.74
N GLU A 162 -5.52 14.61 10.46
CA GLU A 162 -6.20 14.51 11.77
C GLU A 162 -7.56 13.79 11.67
N ASP A 163 -8.39 14.18 10.70
CA ASP A 163 -9.71 13.56 10.50
C ASP A 163 -9.59 12.11 10.00
N LEU A 164 -8.61 11.83 9.12
CA LEU A 164 -8.32 10.49 8.62
C LEU A 164 -7.80 9.56 9.72
N PHE A 165 -6.87 10.03 10.57
CA PHE A 165 -6.39 9.29 11.74
C PHE A 165 -7.51 8.99 12.73
N LYS A 166 -8.43 9.93 12.94
CA LYS A 166 -9.63 9.69 13.74
C LYS A 166 -10.54 8.63 13.10
N ALA A 167 -10.70 8.64 11.78
CA ALA A 167 -11.48 7.63 11.06
C ALA A 167 -10.84 6.22 11.18
N ILE A 168 -9.51 6.12 11.13
CA ILE A 168 -8.79 4.87 11.40
C ILE A 168 -9.11 4.35 12.81
N GLN A 169 -9.04 5.21 13.84
CA GLN A 169 -9.37 4.78 15.21
C GLN A 169 -10.82 4.29 15.31
N VAL A 170 -11.76 4.97 14.65
CA VAL A 170 -13.17 4.52 14.59
C VAL A 170 -13.30 3.16 13.91
N ALA A 171 -12.57 2.91 12.83
CA ALA A 171 -12.56 1.60 12.17
C ALA A 171 -12.10 0.48 13.11
N VAL A 172 -10.96 0.69 13.79
CA VAL A 172 -10.39 -0.24 14.77
C VAL A 172 -11.37 -0.50 15.92
N ASP A 173 -11.94 0.56 16.51
CA ASP A 173 -12.90 0.46 17.62
C ASP A 173 -14.20 -0.26 17.23
N LYS A 174 -14.54 -0.24 15.93
CA LYS A 174 -15.71 -0.94 15.38
C LYS A 174 -15.41 -2.37 14.92
N GLY A 175 -14.18 -2.85 15.17
CA GLY A 175 -13.80 -4.24 14.99
C GLY A 175 -13.25 -4.57 13.61
N ALA A 176 -12.71 -3.58 12.87
CA ALA A 176 -11.95 -3.85 11.66
C ALA A 176 -10.82 -4.86 11.96
N THR A 177 -10.65 -5.85 11.09
CA THR A 177 -9.48 -6.75 11.12
C THR A 177 -8.43 -6.35 10.09
N VAL A 178 -8.84 -5.57 9.09
CA VAL A 178 -7.99 -4.97 8.08
C VAL A 178 -8.48 -3.56 7.81
N VAL A 179 -7.58 -2.60 7.62
CA VAL A 179 -7.88 -1.21 7.26
C VAL A 179 -7.12 -0.86 5.98
N SER A 180 -7.85 -0.51 4.93
CA SER A 180 -7.35 0.03 3.67
C SER A 180 -7.35 1.55 3.71
N MET A 181 -6.27 2.15 3.19
CA MET A 181 -6.04 3.59 3.13
C MET A 181 -5.49 3.95 1.75
N SER A 182 -6.37 4.27 0.80
CA SER A 182 -5.99 4.73 -0.53
C SER A 182 -5.78 6.25 -0.53
N TRP A 183 -4.86 6.70 0.32
CA TRP A 183 -4.49 8.11 0.46
C TRP A 183 -3.12 8.23 1.12
N GLY A 184 -2.50 9.39 0.92
CA GLY A 184 -1.29 9.75 1.62
C GLY A 184 -0.94 11.22 1.47
N GLY A 185 0.03 11.65 2.26
CA GLY A 185 0.68 12.95 2.13
C GLY A 185 2.19 12.78 2.18
N GLY A 186 2.93 13.78 1.73
CA GLY A 186 4.40 13.77 1.82
C GLY A 186 4.88 13.49 3.25
N GLU A 187 6.03 12.86 3.38
CA GLU A 187 6.64 12.60 4.68
C GLU A 187 6.90 13.90 5.45
N PHE A 188 6.84 13.82 6.78
CA PHE A 188 7.02 14.98 7.66
C PHE A 188 7.75 14.61 8.95
N ALA A 189 8.49 15.56 9.52
CA ALA A 189 9.45 15.32 10.60
C ALA A 189 8.86 14.66 11.87
N GLN A 190 7.57 14.85 12.16
CA GLN A 190 6.90 14.30 13.34
C GLN A 190 6.08 13.03 13.06
N GLN A 191 6.12 12.48 11.84
CA GLN A 191 5.24 11.38 11.45
C GLN A 191 5.44 10.10 12.30
N THR A 192 6.66 9.84 12.77
CA THR A 192 6.99 8.73 13.69
C THR A 192 6.16 8.74 14.98
N THR A 193 5.67 9.92 15.41
CA THR A 193 4.79 10.03 16.59
C THR A 193 3.36 9.54 16.33
N TYR A 194 2.98 9.39 15.06
CA TYR A 194 1.66 8.92 14.64
C TYR A 194 1.63 7.40 14.38
N ASP A 195 2.78 6.74 14.27
CA ASP A 195 2.88 5.30 14.01
C ASP A 195 2.12 4.42 15.00
N GLN A 196 1.98 4.89 16.24
CA GLN A 196 1.18 4.23 17.26
C GLN A 196 -0.28 3.99 16.85
N ILE A 197 -0.83 4.77 15.91
CA ILE A 197 -2.17 4.55 15.32
C ILE A 197 -2.25 3.20 14.61
N PHE A 198 -1.14 2.77 14.00
CA PHE A 198 -1.03 1.54 13.23
C PHE A 198 -0.50 0.35 14.03
N SER A 199 -0.23 0.55 15.33
CA SER A 199 0.46 -0.45 16.17
C SER A 199 -0.45 -1.56 16.72
N ASN A 200 -1.74 -1.60 16.37
CA ASN A 200 -2.65 -2.64 16.85
C ASN A 200 -2.28 -4.01 16.24
N PRO A 201 -1.78 -4.99 17.03
CA PRO A 201 -1.27 -6.25 16.48
C PRO A 201 -2.36 -7.12 15.86
N LYS A 202 -3.64 -6.83 16.11
CA LYS A 202 -4.79 -7.57 15.57
C LYS A 202 -5.35 -6.98 14.28
N VAL A 203 -4.80 -5.87 13.79
CA VAL A 203 -5.29 -5.19 12.59
C VAL A 203 -4.15 -5.10 11.58
N THR A 204 -4.43 -5.47 10.35
CA THR A 204 -3.51 -5.20 9.24
C THR A 204 -3.86 -3.83 8.66
N PHE A 205 -2.89 -2.92 8.60
CA PHE A 205 -3.03 -1.62 7.95
C PHE A 205 -2.34 -1.66 6.59
N VAL A 206 -3.05 -1.24 5.55
CA VAL A 206 -2.59 -1.27 4.16
C VAL A 206 -2.78 0.12 3.54
N ALA A 207 -1.75 0.65 2.89
CA ALA A 207 -1.82 1.95 2.23
C ALA A 207 -1.25 1.91 0.81
N SER A 208 -1.84 2.69 -0.10
CA SER A 208 -1.27 2.99 -1.41
C SER A 208 0.09 3.68 -1.21
N SER A 209 1.10 3.43 -2.06
CA SER A 209 2.43 4.07 -1.93
C SER A 209 2.58 5.41 -2.66
N GLY A 210 1.62 5.77 -3.51
CA GLY A 210 1.57 7.05 -4.21
C GLY A 210 1.68 6.90 -5.72
N ASP A 211 1.36 7.97 -6.46
CA ASP A 211 1.15 7.92 -7.92
C ASP A 211 1.95 8.97 -8.71
N ASN A 212 2.94 9.58 -8.04
CA ASN A 212 3.76 10.66 -8.61
C ASN A 212 5.17 10.19 -8.98
N GLY A 213 5.37 8.87 -9.12
CA GLY A 213 6.67 8.27 -9.33
C GLY A 213 7.53 8.28 -8.07
N ALA A 214 8.84 8.41 -8.24
CA ALA A 214 9.81 8.33 -7.17
C ALA A 214 9.53 9.30 -6.00
N GLY A 215 9.52 8.76 -4.79
CA GLY A 215 9.18 9.46 -3.56
C GLY A 215 8.29 8.61 -2.65
N THR A 216 8.46 8.78 -1.35
CA THR A 216 7.68 8.09 -0.31
C THR A 216 6.56 9.00 0.21
N MET A 217 5.51 8.39 0.76
CA MET A 217 4.42 9.11 1.41
C MET A 217 3.97 8.42 2.70
N TYR A 218 3.47 9.21 3.65
CA TYR A 218 2.85 8.71 4.87
C TYR A 218 1.34 8.56 4.65
N PRO A 219 0.70 7.44 5.04
CA PRO A 219 1.16 6.45 6.00
C PRO A 219 1.89 5.24 5.40
N ALA A 220 2.02 5.14 4.07
CA ALA A 220 2.69 4.02 3.42
C ALA A 220 4.15 3.84 3.84
N SER A 221 4.83 4.89 4.28
CA SER A 221 6.18 4.80 4.82
C SER A 221 6.25 4.37 6.29
N SER A 222 5.13 4.32 7.02
CA SER A 222 5.13 3.79 8.39
C SER A 222 5.62 2.33 8.40
N PRO A 223 6.48 1.91 9.35
CA PRO A 223 6.94 0.53 9.45
C PRO A 223 5.84 -0.45 9.91
N TYR A 224 4.67 0.05 10.34
CA TYR A 224 3.51 -0.75 10.77
C TYR A 224 2.44 -0.90 9.68
N VAL A 225 2.65 -0.27 8.52
CA VAL A 225 1.70 -0.25 7.40
C VAL A 225 2.31 -1.02 6.23
N LEU A 226 1.52 -1.88 5.61
CA LEU A 226 1.87 -2.51 4.34
C LEU A 226 1.66 -1.49 3.21
N GLY A 227 2.74 -0.94 2.67
CA GLY A 227 2.73 -0.03 1.53
C GLY A 227 2.64 -0.80 0.22
N VAL A 228 1.74 -0.38 -0.66
CA VAL A 228 1.42 -1.06 -1.92
C VAL A 228 1.74 -0.16 -3.11
N GLY A 229 2.72 -0.58 -3.92
CA GLY A 229 3.10 0.06 -5.17
C GLY A 229 2.36 -0.45 -6.40
N GLY A 230 2.81 0.03 -7.55
CA GLY A 230 2.10 -0.08 -8.81
C GLY A 230 2.87 -0.81 -9.91
N THR A 231 2.18 -1.71 -10.59
CA THR A 231 2.63 -2.38 -11.81
C THR A 231 1.74 -2.03 -13.01
N THR A 232 2.23 -2.35 -14.20
CA THR A 232 1.44 -2.44 -15.43
C THR A 232 1.25 -3.93 -15.76
N LEU A 233 0.05 -4.45 -15.51
CA LEU A 233 -0.27 -5.86 -15.68
C LEU A 233 -0.69 -6.18 -17.12
N THR A 234 -0.10 -7.23 -17.68
CA THR A 234 -0.56 -7.85 -18.92
C THR A 234 -1.26 -9.17 -18.63
N VAL A 235 -2.49 -9.31 -19.13
CA VAL A 235 -3.27 -10.56 -19.08
C VAL A 235 -3.95 -10.83 -20.42
N ASP A 236 -4.34 -12.08 -20.65
CA ASP A 236 -5.24 -12.43 -21.76
C ASP A 236 -6.73 -12.17 -21.42
N SER A 237 -7.61 -12.52 -22.35
CA SER A 237 -9.07 -12.36 -22.16
C SER A 237 -9.66 -13.18 -21.00
N HIS A 238 -8.96 -14.24 -20.56
CA HIS A 238 -9.38 -15.07 -19.43
C HIS A 238 -8.75 -14.60 -18.11
N GLY A 239 -7.84 -13.63 -18.15
CA GLY A 239 -7.08 -13.17 -17.00
C GLY A 239 -5.88 -14.05 -16.68
N ASN A 240 -5.38 -14.84 -17.64
CA ASN A 240 -4.11 -15.55 -17.43
C ASN A 240 -2.99 -14.52 -17.37
N TYR A 241 -2.13 -14.63 -16.36
CA TYR A 241 -0.99 -13.74 -16.16
C TYR A 241 0.04 -13.89 -17.30
N HIS A 242 0.47 -12.77 -17.87
CA HIS A 242 1.49 -12.72 -18.93
C HIS A 242 2.74 -11.91 -18.56
N GLY A 243 2.74 -11.21 -17.43
CA GLY A 243 3.85 -10.40 -16.96
C GLY A 243 3.42 -9.03 -16.46
N GLU A 244 4.32 -8.41 -15.72
CA GLU A 244 4.20 -7.06 -15.16
C GLU A 244 5.50 -6.28 -15.41
N THR A 245 5.35 -4.99 -15.64
CA THR A 245 6.45 -4.02 -15.54
C THR A 245 6.12 -3.01 -14.45
N ALA A 246 7.11 -2.32 -13.88
CA ALA A 246 6.86 -1.22 -12.98
C ALA A 246 6.00 -0.15 -13.68
N TRP A 247 4.96 0.32 -13.00
CA TRP A 247 4.20 1.46 -13.48
C TRP A 247 4.98 2.75 -13.23
N SER A 248 5.07 3.62 -14.22
CA SER A 248 5.86 4.86 -14.10
C SER A 248 5.33 5.82 -13.05
N GLY A 249 4.05 5.69 -12.67
CA GLY A 249 3.47 6.45 -11.56
C GLY A 249 3.75 5.87 -10.19
N SER A 250 4.25 4.63 -10.07
CA SER A 250 4.38 3.94 -8.78
C SER A 250 5.20 4.75 -7.78
N GLY A 251 4.58 5.10 -6.65
CA GLY A 251 5.23 5.70 -5.50
C GLY A 251 6.19 4.73 -4.85
N GLY A 252 7.42 5.19 -4.58
CA GLY A 252 8.45 4.30 -4.07
C GLY A 252 9.79 4.97 -3.92
N GLY A 253 10.60 4.46 -2.99
CA GLY A 253 11.87 5.04 -2.62
C GLY A 253 12.27 4.68 -1.19
N LEU A 254 13.27 5.39 -0.68
CA LEU A 254 13.65 5.36 0.72
C LEU A 254 12.94 6.48 1.47
N SER A 255 12.43 6.15 2.65
CA SER A 255 11.93 7.15 3.57
C SER A 255 13.03 8.13 3.98
N ALA A 256 12.69 9.41 4.09
CA ALA A 256 13.57 10.42 4.66
C ALA A 256 13.48 10.49 6.19
N ILE A 257 12.49 9.81 6.80
CA ILE A 257 12.12 9.97 8.22
C ILE A 257 12.14 8.63 8.97
N GLU A 258 11.55 7.58 8.40
CA GLU A 258 11.36 6.29 9.03
C GLU A 258 12.60 5.41 8.94
N ALA A 259 13.04 4.93 10.10
CA ALA A 259 14.14 4.00 10.17
C ALA A 259 13.75 2.63 9.59
N TRP A 260 14.75 1.95 9.05
CA TRP A 260 14.64 0.61 8.50
C TRP A 260 14.11 -0.41 9.53
N PRO A 261 12.95 -1.06 9.29
CA PRO A 261 12.45 -2.08 10.21
C PRO A 261 13.25 -3.38 10.12
N ALA A 262 13.53 -4.01 11.26
CA ALA A 262 14.38 -5.21 11.32
C ALA A 262 13.90 -6.39 10.46
N SER A 263 12.61 -6.47 10.14
CA SER A 263 12.07 -7.48 9.23
C SER A 263 12.50 -7.27 7.77
N GLN A 264 12.60 -6.02 7.32
CA GLN A 264 13.05 -5.66 5.98
C GLN A 264 14.57 -5.85 5.84
N SER A 265 15.35 -5.78 6.93
CA SER A 265 16.83 -5.79 6.86
C SER A 265 17.42 -7.17 6.56
N GLY A 266 16.58 -8.20 6.68
CA GLY A 266 16.91 -9.55 6.23
C GLY A 266 16.87 -9.72 4.70
N LEU A 267 16.34 -8.75 3.96
CA LEU A 267 16.30 -8.81 2.50
C LEU A 267 17.60 -8.27 1.88
N PRO A 268 18.05 -8.83 0.75
CA PRO A 268 19.20 -8.32 0.00
C PRO A 268 18.82 -7.02 -0.71
N THR A 269 18.82 -5.92 0.02
CA THR A 269 18.37 -4.60 -0.43
C THR A 269 19.54 -3.62 -0.51
N PRO A 270 20.09 -3.40 -1.70
CA PRO A 270 21.18 -2.45 -1.89
C PRO A 270 20.79 -1.03 -1.47
N GLN A 271 21.79 -0.31 -0.93
CA GLN A 271 21.72 1.14 -0.69
C GLN A 271 20.62 1.57 0.28
N ALA A 272 20.30 0.66 1.21
CA ALA A 272 19.36 0.80 2.28
C ALA A 272 19.44 2.09 3.11
N ASN A 273 20.67 2.52 3.41
CA ASN A 273 20.98 3.66 4.27
C ASN A 273 20.28 3.64 5.64
N ASP A 274 19.93 2.45 6.15
CA ASP A 274 19.16 2.26 7.37
C ASP A 274 17.80 3.01 7.40
N MET A 275 17.22 3.28 6.22
CA MET A 275 15.90 3.92 6.06
C MET A 275 14.84 2.99 5.47
N ARG A 276 13.59 3.13 5.90
CA ARG A 276 12.46 2.30 5.45
C ARG A 276 12.28 2.37 3.93
N GLY A 277 12.38 1.23 3.25
CA GLY A 277 12.08 1.12 1.82
C GLY A 277 10.58 1.01 1.57
N VAL A 278 10.05 1.73 0.58
CA VAL A 278 8.66 1.70 0.11
C VAL A 278 8.69 1.42 -1.41
N PRO A 279 7.73 0.66 -1.98
CA PRO A 279 6.64 -0.07 -1.31
C PRO A 279 7.11 -1.42 -0.74
N ASP A 280 6.28 -2.08 0.05
CA ASP A 280 6.56 -3.44 0.54
C ASP A 280 6.20 -4.50 -0.51
N VAL A 281 5.12 -4.27 -1.26
CA VAL A 281 4.56 -5.15 -2.30
C VAL A 281 3.97 -4.29 -3.42
N ALA A 282 3.56 -4.89 -4.53
CA ALA A 282 2.89 -4.18 -5.61
C ALA A 282 1.59 -4.87 -6.08
N TYR A 283 0.86 -4.14 -6.91
CA TYR A 283 -0.34 -4.60 -7.60
C TYR A 283 -0.53 -3.80 -8.89
N ASN A 284 -1.37 -4.26 -9.84
CA ASN A 284 -1.68 -3.45 -11.02
C ASN A 284 -2.21 -2.07 -10.62
N ALA A 285 -1.64 -1.04 -11.22
CA ALA A 285 -1.96 0.36 -10.98
C ALA A 285 -2.02 1.18 -12.27
N ASP A 286 -1.46 0.75 -13.40
CA ASP A 286 -1.54 1.55 -14.62
C ASP A 286 -3.01 1.69 -15.11
N PRO A 287 -3.57 2.92 -15.22
CA PRO A 287 -4.91 3.12 -15.78
C PRO A 287 -5.07 2.60 -17.20
N GLN A 288 -3.99 2.47 -17.98
CA GLN A 288 -4.03 1.87 -19.31
C GLN A 288 -4.45 0.40 -19.27
N THR A 289 -4.08 -0.32 -18.22
CA THR A 289 -4.49 -1.68 -17.88
C THR A 289 -5.41 -1.69 -16.65
N GLY A 290 -6.14 -0.59 -16.44
CA GLY A 290 -6.88 -0.33 -15.21
C GLY A 290 -8.13 -1.18 -15.02
N PHE A 291 -8.79 -0.95 -13.90
CA PHE A 291 -9.92 -1.70 -13.38
C PHE A 291 -11.25 -1.08 -13.77
N ALA A 292 -12.25 -1.93 -14.05
CA ALA A 292 -13.63 -1.47 -14.17
C ALA A 292 -14.14 -0.99 -12.81
N VAL A 293 -14.67 0.24 -12.74
CA VAL A 293 -15.31 0.80 -11.53
C VAL A 293 -16.62 1.48 -11.93
N TYR A 294 -17.63 1.42 -11.07
CA TYR A 294 -18.88 2.12 -11.28
C TYR A 294 -19.06 3.24 -10.24
N ASN A 295 -19.12 4.49 -10.70
CA ASN A 295 -19.40 5.62 -9.84
C ASN A 295 -20.48 6.48 -10.47
N SER A 296 -21.60 6.66 -9.78
CA SER A 296 -22.68 7.47 -10.30
C SER A 296 -22.60 8.93 -9.85
N VAL A 297 -21.79 9.28 -8.83
CA VAL A 297 -21.55 10.67 -8.36
C VAL A 297 -21.07 11.55 -9.52
N PRO A 298 -21.67 12.75 -9.78
CA PRO A 298 -21.31 13.53 -10.95
C PRO A 298 -19.95 14.17 -10.69
N SER A 299 -19.02 13.94 -11.60
CA SER A 299 -17.67 14.49 -11.58
C SER A 299 -17.28 15.00 -12.98
N ASP A 300 -16.10 15.61 -13.07
CA ASP A 300 -15.52 15.99 -14.37
C ASP A 300 -15.21 14.77 -15.26
N GLU A 301 -15.12 13.57 -14.65
CA GLU A 301 -14.89 12.28 -15.30
C GLU A 301 -16.19 11.58 -15.74
N GLY A 302 -17.34 12.24 -15.55
CA GLY A 302 -18.66 11.72 -15.92
C GLY A 302 -19.34 10.92 -14.81
N THR A 303 -20.31 10.09 -15.21
CA THR A 303 -21.07 9.20 -14.32
C THR A 303 -21.27 7.84 -14.98
N GLY A 304 -21.15 6.76 -14.22
CA GLY A 304 -21.36 5.39 -14.68
C GLY A 304 -20.08 4.57 -14.61
N TRP A 305 -19.87 3.72 -15.60
CA TRP A 305 -18.65 2.91 -15.70
C TRP A 305 -17.42 3.76 -16.03
N GLN A 306 -16.30 3.44 -15.41
CA GLN A 306 -15.00 4.09 -15.62
C GLN A 306 -13.90 3.02 -15.62
N VAL A 307 -12.75 3.35 -16.21
CA VAL A 307 -11.53 2.55 -16.03
C VAL A 307 -10.57 3.37 -15.22
N VAL A 308 -10.17 2.82 -14.07
CA VAL A 308 -9.34 3.52 -13.11
C VAL A 308 -8.09 2.73 -12.79
N GLY A 309 -7.02 3.43 -12.46
CA GLY A 309 -5.80 2.89 -11.89
C GLY A 309 -5.33 3.75 -10.73
N GLY A 310 -4.05 3.65 -10.45
CA GLY A 310 -3.36 4.20 -9.31
C GLY A 310 -3.03 3.15 -8.27
N THR A 311 -2.06 3.43 -7.40
CA THR A 311 -1.72 2.55 -6.27
C THR A 311 -2.88 2.41 -5.28
N SER A 312 -3.83 3.35 -5.33
CA SER A 312 -5.18 3.24 -4.78
C SER A 312 -5.87 1.93 -5.11
N ALA A 313 -5.72 1.37 -6.31
CA ALA A 313 -6.35 0.10 -6.62
C ALA A 313 -5.70 -1.07 -5.86
N GLY A 314 -4.41 -0.98 -5.56
CA GLY A 314 -3.64 -2.02 -4.89
C GLY A 314 -3.96 -2.14 -3.39
N ALA A 315 -4.11 -1.02 -2.67
CA ALA A 315 -4.38 -1.02 -1.23
C ALA A 315 -5.64 -1.82 -0.80
N PRO A 316 -6.85 -1.60 -1.36
CA PRO A 316 -8.06 -2.34 -1.00
C PRO A 316 -7.98 -3.80 -1.42
N GLN A 317 -7.24 -4.11 -2.49
CA GLN A 317 -7.06 -5.49 -2.96
C GLN A 317 -6.07 -6.27 -2.09
N TRP A 318 -4.99 -5.65 -1.63
CA TRP A 318 -4.11 -6.23 -0.61
C TRP A 318 -4.80 -6.33 0.77
N ALA A 319 -5.69 -5.39 1.10
CA ALA A 319 -6.55 -5.52 2.26
C ALA A 319 -7.48 -6.75 2.16
N ALA A 320 -8.03 -7.01 0.97
CA ALA A 320 -8.78 -8.22 0.68
C ALA A 320 -7.92 -9.49 0.74
N ILE A 321 -6.67 -9.45 0.27
CA ILE A 321 -5.71 -10.56 0.42
C ILE A 321 -5.48 -10.88 1.90
N ALA A 322 -5.24 -9.87 2.73
CA ALA A 322 -5.07 -10.06 4.17
C ALA A 322 -6.31 -10.71 4.81
N ALA A 323 -7.51 -10.28 4.41
CA ALA A 323 -8.76 -10.88 4.87
C ALA A 323 -8.91 -12.34 4.41
N VAL A 324 -8.63 -12.64 3.15
CA VAL A 324 -8.66 -14.01 2.60
C VAL A 324 -7.66 -14.89 3.34
N ALA A 325 -6.42 -14.43 3.54
CA ALA A 325 -5.38 -15.14 4.27
C ALA A 325 -5.81 -15.44 5.71
N ASN A 326 -6.33 -14.44 6.44
CA ASN A 326 -6.84 -14.65 7.80
C ASN A 326 -7.92 -15.73 7.85
N SER A 327 -8.88 -15.69 6.90
CA SER A 327 -9.97 -16.67 6.85
C SER A 327 -9.50 -18.07 6.42
N SER A 328 -8.46 -18.17 5.58
CA SER A 328 -7.87 -19.43 5.15
C SER A 328 -7.04 -20.10 6.24
N ILE A 329 -6.25 -19.30 6.97
CA ILE A 329 -5.35 -19.76 8.04
C ILE A 329 -6.15 -20.03 9.33
N GLY A 330 -7.29 -19.35 9.51
CA GLY A 330 -8.11 -19.47 10.72
C GLY A 330 -7.60 -18.64 11.89
N SER A 331 -6.69 -17.69 11.65
CA SER A 331 -6.17 -16.74 12.64
C SER A 331 -5.86 -15.39 11.99
N THR A 332 -5.87 -14.32 12.78
CA THR A 332 -5.53 -12.98 12.29
C THR A 332 -4.02 -12.80 12.24
N LEU A 333 -3.49 -12.52 11.04
CA LEU A 333 -2.08 -12.14 10.84
C LEU A 333 -1.79 -10.75 11.41
N GLY A 334 -2.76 -9.83 11.27
CA GLY A 334 -2.73 -8.50 11.87
C GLY A 334 -1.49 -7.70 11.48
N GLY A 335 -0.89 -7.01 12.46
CA GLY A 335 0.31 -6.20 12.25
C GLY A 335 1.57 -7.00 11.90
N ASN A 336 1.49 -8.34 11.91
CA ASN A 336 2.63 -9.21 11.57
C ASN A 336 2.70 -9.58 10.08
N LEU A 337 1.69 -9.21 9.27
CA LEU A 337 1.65 -9.60 7.84
C LEU A 337 2.92 -9.19 7.10
N THR A 338 3.34 -7.93 7.18
CA THR A 338 4.53 -7.42 6.48
C THR A 338 5.80 -8.18 6.88
N ASN A 339 5.96 -8.48 8.18
CA ASN A 339 7.10 -9.28 8.66
C ASN A 339 7.12 -10.70 8.10
N LEU A 340 5.94 -11.33 7.97
CA LEU A 340 5.82 -12.65 7.39
C LEU A 340 6.14 -12.65 5.90
N LEU A 341 5.71 -11.62 5.16
CA LEU A 341 6.05 -11.45 3.75
C LEU A 341 7.57 -11.37 3.56
N TYR A 342 8.26 -10.56 4.38
CA TYR A 342 9.72 -10.46 4.34
C TYR A 342 10.44 -11.74 4.77
N ALA A 343 9.90 -12.48 5.74
CA ALA A 343 10.44 -13.78 6.11
C ALA A 343 10.33 -14.80 4.96
N ILE A 344 9.20 -14.81 4.23
CA ILE A 344 9.00 -15.67 3.05
C ILE A 344 9.96 -15.28 1.92
N ALA A 345 10.11 -13.97 1.68
CA ALA A 345 10.97 -13.43 0.63
C ALA A 345 12.48 -13.53 0.95
N ASN A 346 12.85 -13.88 2.18
CA ASN A 346 14.26 -14.04 2.56
C ASN A 346 14.94 -15.08 1.65
N SER A 347 16.06 -14.71 1.03
CA SER A 347 16.74 -15.55 0.05
C SER A 347 17.15 -16.94 0.56
N ASN A 348 17.30 -17.10 1.88
CA ASN A 348 17.66 -18.38 2.49
C ASN A 348 16.51 -19.41 2.47
N THR A 349 15.26 -18.99 2.26
CA THR A 349 14.11 -19.90 2.17
C THR A 349 13.98 -20.52 0.77
N GLY A 350 14.40 -19.79 -0.27
CA GLY A 350 14.13 -20.14 -1.67
C GLY A 350 12.65 -20.01 -2.07
N SER A 351 11.80 -19.46 -1.19
CA SER A 351 10.35 -19.37 -1.40
C SER A 351 9.92 -18.17 -2.23
N TYR A 352 10.74 -17.11 -2.33
CA TYR A 352 10.38 -15.85 -2.99
C TYR A 352 9.74 -16.05 -4.38
N ILE A 353 10.43 -16.76 -5.28
CA ILE A 353 10.03 -16.95 -6.69
C ILE A 353 8.70 -17.68 -6.89
N TYR A 354 8.18 -18.35 -5.85
CA TYR A 354 6.91 -19.07 -5.93
C TYR A 354 5.76 -18.23 -5.39
N ASN A 355 6.05 -17.23 -4.55
CA ASN A 355 5.05 -16.48 -3.79
C ASN A 355 4.82 -15.07 -4.35
N PHE A 356 5.76 -14.58 -5.15
CA PHE A 356 5.70 -13.26 -5.76
C PHE A 356 6.02 -13.35 -7.25
N ASN A 357 5.28 -12.58 -8.04
CA ASN A 357 5.68 -12.20 -9.38
C ASN A 357 6.67 -11.05 -9.27
N ASP A 358 7.94 -11.39 -9.42
CA ASP A 358 9.04 -10.44 -9.43
C ASP A 358 8.98 -9.52 -10.66
N VAL A 359 9.01 -8.21 -10.42
CA VAL A 359 8.90 -7.19 -11.46
C VAL A 359 10.28 -6.58 -11.69
N SER A 360 11.04 -7.14 -12.62
CA SER A 360 12.45 -6.76 -12.83
C SER A 360 12.69 -5.76 -13.97
N SER A 361 11.65 -5.03 -14.40
CA SER A 361 11.80 -4.00 -15.46
C SER A 361 10.80 -2.86 -15.34
N GLY A 362 11.20 -1.71 -15.90
CA GLY A 362 10.45 -0.45 -15.81
C GLY A 362 11.08 0.51 -14.78
N ILE A 363 10.66 1.77 -14.84
CA ILE A 363 11.15 2.84 -13.96
C ILE A 363 10.00 3.73 -13.48
N ASN A 364 10.10 4.30 -12.28
CA ASN A 364 9.16 5.29 -11.74
C ASN A 364 9.74 6.72 -11.63
N GLY A 365 10.91 6.98 -12.22
CA GLY A 365 11.53 8.31 -12.22
C GLY A 365 13.00 8.28 -12.65
N ASP A 366 13.67 9.41 -12.45
CA ASP A 366 15.07 9.64 -12.83
C ASP A 366 15.99 9.69 -11.59
N CYS A 367 16.14 8.55 -10.90
CA CYS A 367 16.97 8.43 -9.69
C CYS A 367 17.81 7.13 -9.65
N ASP A 368 18.27 6.72 -10.83
CA ASP A 368 19.11 5.54 -11.07
C ASP A 368 18.53 4.27 -10.43
N TYR A 369 19.27 3.67 -9.48
CA TYR A 369 18.95 2.41 -8.83
C TYR A 369 17.61 2.47 -8.06
N PHE A 370 17.32 3.59 -7.38
CA PHE A 370 16.11 3.75 -6.58
C PHE A 370 14.84 3.85 -7.42
N CYS A 371 14.98 4.20 -8.70
CA CYS A 371 13.87 4.40 -9.61
C CYS A 371 13.67 3.23 -10.59
N SER A 372 14.49 2.19 -10.51
CA SER A 372 14.50 1.11 -11.48
C SER A 372 14.08 -0.19 -10.81
N ALA A 373 13.11 -0.88 -11.39
CA ALA A 373 12.71 -2.20 -10.93
C ALA A 373 13.86 -3.21 -11.15
N GLN A 374 14.05 -4.15 -10.23
CA GLN A 374 15.20 -5.08 -10.20
C GLN A 374 14.74 -6.50 -9.86
N ASP A 375 15.61 -7.50 -10.03
CA ASP A 375 15.35 -8.82 -9.47
C ASP A 375 15.28 -8.77 -7.94
N GLY A 376 14.24 -9.36 -7.35
CA GLY A 376 14.00 -9.39 -5.92
C GLY A 376 13.31 -8.15 -5.38
N TYR A 377 13.69 -7.70 -4.18
CA TYR A 377 13.13 -6.47 -3.64
C TYR A 377 13.72 -5.25 -4.36
N ASP A 378 12.86 -4.35 -4.84
CA ASP A 378 13.24 -3.04 -5.33
C ASP A 378 12.36 -1.90 -4.75
N TYR A 379 12.79 -0.66 -4.97
CA TYR A 379 12.11 0.53 -4.43
C TYR A 379 10.95 1.03 -5.30
N VAL A 380 10.55 0.28 -6.33
CA VAL A 380 9.45 0.66 -7.23
C VAL A 380 8.23 -0.25 -7.02
N THR A 381 8.47 -1.54 -6.81
CA THR A 381 7.45 -2.58 -6.69
C THR A 381 7.62 -3.46 -5.44
N GLY A 382 8.62 -3.19 -4.61
CA GLY A 382 8.84 -3.92 -3.36
C GLY A 382 9.15 -5.38 -3.65
N LEU A 383 8.44 -6.30 -3.03
CA LEU A 383 8.54 -7.73 -3.32
C LEU A 383 7.92 -8.15 -4.66
N GLY A 384 7.22 -7.25 -5.36
CA GLY A 384 6.40 -7.57 -6.54
C GLY A 384 4.95 -7.86 -6.20
N SER A 385 4.21 -8.41 -7.16
CA SER A 385 2.79 -8.75 -6.98
C SER A 385 2.61 -10.19 -6.45
N PRO A 386 1.47 -10.55 -5.85
CA PRO A 386 1.33 -11.81 -5.15
C PRO A 386 0.94 -12.98 -6.07
N GLU A 387 1.49 -14.16 -5.78
CA GLU A 387 0.98 -15.46 -6.24
C GLU A 387 0.28 -16.18 -5.10
N LEU A 388 -1.03 -16.00 -4.99
CA LEU A 388 -1.75 -16.34 -3.76
C LEU A 388 -1.87 -17.85 -3.48
N GLY A 389 -1.83 -18.69 -4.53
CA GLY A 389 -1.95 -20.14 -4.40
C GLY A 389 -0.84 -20.80 -3.57
N THR A 390 0.32 -20.17 -3.51
CA THR A 390 1.50 -20.54 -2.74
C THR A 390 1.68 -19.61 -1.53
N LEU A 391 1.46 -18.30 -1.71
CA LEU A 391 1.69 -17.30 -0.67
C LEU A 391 0.83 -17.52 0.58
N ILE A 392 -0.46 -17.80 0.43
CA ILE A 392 -1.33 -18.00 1.60
C ILE A 392 -0.96 -19.25 2.41
N PRO A 393 -0.72 -20.42 1.79
CA PRO A 393 -0.15 -21.57 2.49
C PRO A 393 1.17 -21.28 3.22
N ASP A 394 2.10 -20.57 2.58
CA ASP A 394 3.40 -20.24 3.18
C ASP A 394 3.25 -19.26 4.35
N LEU A 395 2.35 -18.27 4.25
CA LEU A 395 1.98 -17.40 5.37
C LEU A 395 1.46 -18.20 6.57
N GLY A 396 0.63 -19.21 6.33
CA GLY A 396 0.13 -20.10 7.39
C GLY A 396 1.25 -20.87 8.08
N THR A 397 2.18 -21.42 7.29
CA THR A 397 3.33 -22.19 7.80
C THR A 397 4.29 -21.31 8.61
N GLN A 398 4.61 -20.11 8.10
CA GLN A 398 5.49 -19.17 8.80
C GLN A 398 4.84 -18.64 10.08
N ASN A 399 3.56 -18.29 10.04
CA ASN A 399 2.83 -17.83 11.22
C ASN A 399 2.78 -18.90 12.32
N ALA A 400 2.54 -20.16 11.97
CA ALA A 400 2.58 -21.27 12.92
C ALA A 400 3.97 -21.45 13.56
N SER A 401 5.05 -21.22 12.80
CA SER A 401 6.43 -21.36 13.30
C SER A 401 6.78 -20.32 14.37
N LEU A 402 6.21 -19.11 14.29
CA LEU A 402 6.37 -18.06 15.31
C LEU A 402 5.62 -18.38 16.61
N LEU A 403 4.60 -19.24 16.56
CA LEU A 403 3.78 -19.61 17.72
C LEU A 403 4.32 -20.84 18.48
N LEU A 404 5.35 -21.52 17.96
CA LEU A 404 5.98 -22.64 18.65
C LEU A 404 6.90 -22.12 19.77
N PRO A 405 6.80 -22.64 21.01
CA PRO A 405 7.74 -22.30 22.06
C PRO A 405 9.15 -22.76 21.66
N ILE A 406 10.14 -21.88 21.82
CA ILE A 406 11.56 -22.22 21.69
C ILE A 406 11.80 -23.39 22.65
N ARG A 407 12.08 -24.58 22.12
CA ARG A 407 12.47 -25.72 22.96
C ARG A 407 13.77 -25.34 23.67
N PRO A 408 13.87 -25.48 25.00
CA PRO A 408 15.17 -25.41 25.66
C PRO A 408 16.10 -26.39 24.95
N ILE A 409 17.29 -25.91 24.59
CA ILE A 409 18.36 -26.78 24.15
C ILE A 409 18.83 -27.50 25.42
N ASP A 410 18.51 -28.79 25.55
CA ASP A 410 19.01 -29.66 26.61
C ASP A 410 20.52 -29.94 26.46
#